data_AF-D3ANC2-F1
#
_entry.id   AF-D3ANC2-F1
#
_cell.length_a   1.000
_cell.length_b   1.000
_cell.length_c   1.000
_cell.angle_alpha   90.00
_cell.angle_beta   90.00
_cell.angle_gamma   90.00
#
_symmetry.space_group_name_H-M   'P 1'
#
loop_
_entity.id
_entity.type
_entity.pdbx_description
1 polymer ?
#
loop_
_entity_poly.entity_id
_entity_poly.type
_entity_poly.pdbx_seq_one_letter_code
_entity_poly.pdbx_strand_id
1 'polypeptide(L)'
;MIIEFSIPNGNMKVCAEEFFAEAGMAQIRRMFKMLRESGLDDNRRKEILVWLRDQSTEMYQRMEEWSKRYMDCSTRCRELEEQYEQMKSPCYAVYTQDKEALKAARDKVTSAKRRVSASKREYQTAEKMRNRYQKIIDILVEVTT
;
A
#
# COMPACT_ATOMS: atom_id res chain seq x y z
N MET A 1 -14.19 -0.18 12.60
CA MET A 1 -14.98 -1.27 13.23
C MET A 1 -14.36 -1.62 14.58
N ILE A 2 -15.17 -1.79 15.63
CA ILE A 2 -14.70 -2.31 16.93
C ILE A 2 -15.11 -3.77 17.05
N ILE A 3 -14.16 -4.66 17.37
CA ILE A 3 -14.44 -6.06 17.68
C ILE A 3 -14.34 -6.24 19.18
N GLU A 4 -15.40 -6.81 19.78
CA GLU A 4 -15.47 -7.14 21.20
C GLU A 4 -15.57 -8.65 21.37
N PHE A 5 -14.84 -9.20 22.34
CA PHE A 5 -14.90 -10.63 22.69
C PHE A 5 -14.44 -10.89 24.12
N SER A 6 -14.86 -12.03 24.66
CA SER A 6 -14.56 -12.45 26.02
C SER A 6 -13.14 -12.98 26.15
N ILE A 7 -12.51 -12.67 27.26
CA ILE A 7 -11.21 -13.19 27.71
C ILE A 7 -11.35 -13.65 29.17
N PRO A 8 -10.42 -14.46 29.72
CA PRO A 8 -10.57 -14.99 31.08
C PRO A 8 -10.82 -13.95 32.18
N ASN A 9 -10.38 -12.69 31.99
CA ASN A 9 -10.50 -11.61 32.96
C ASN A 9 -11.50 -10.50 32.56
N GLY A 10 -12.42 -10.76 31.62
CA GLY A 10 -13.44 -9.79 31.21
C GLY A 10 -13.66 -9.76 29.69
N ASN A 11 -13.92 -8.57 29.15
CA ASN A 11 -14.09 -8.36 27.71
C ASN A 11 -12.92 -7.54 27.15
N MET A 12 -12.49 -7.86 25.95
CA MET A 12 -11.54 -7.07 25.19
C MET A 12 -12.24 -6.38 24.02
N LYS A 13 -11.89 -5.12 23.79
CA LYS A 13 -12.33 -4.33 22.63
C LYS A 13 -11.10 -3.94 21.83
N VAL A 14 -11.14 -4.18 20.52
CA VAL A 14 -10.05 -3.82 19.60
C VAL A 14 -10.57 -2.95 18.47
N CYS A 15 -9.82 -1.89 18.15
CA CYS A 15 -9.99 -1.18 16.89
C CYS A 15 -9.47 -2.06 15.75
N ALA A 16 -10.37 -2.56 14.91
CA ALA A 16 -10.00 -3.50 13.86
C ALA A 16 -9.01 -2.90 12.86
N GLU A 17 -9.14 -1.61 12.56
CA GLU A 17 -8.28 -0.91 11.62
C GLU A 17 -6.83 -0.88 12.09
N GLU A 18 -6.58 -0.33 13.26
CA GLU A 18 -5.26 -0.24 13.88
C GLU A 18 -4.67 -1.64 14.15
N PHE A 19 -5.47 -2.52 14.76
CA PHE A 19 -5.02 -3.86 15.12
C PHE A 19 -4.63 -4.68 13.89
N PHE A 20 -5.47 -4.69 12.85
CA PHE A 20 -5.16 -5.42 11.63
C PHE A 20 -4.11 -4.75 10.78
N ALA A 21 -3.81 -3.46 10.94
CA ALA A 21 -2.64 -2.85 10.30
C ALA A 21 -1.33 -3.31 10.94
N GLU A 22 -1.27 -3.42 12.27
CA GLU A 22 -0.01 -3.55 13.00
C GLU A 22 0.30 -4.95 13.53
N ALA A 23 -0.72 -5.75 13.88
CA ALA A 23 -0.51 -7.02 14.57
C ALA A 23 0.20 -8.09 13.72
N GLY A 24 0.92 -9.02 14.34
CA GLY A 24 1.41 -10.21 13.65
C GLY A 24 0.26 -11.15 13.24
N MET A 25 0.42 -11.88 12.12
CA MET A 25 -0.59 -12.87 11.68
C MET A 25 -0.92 -13.92 12.74
N ALA A 26 0.06 -14.31 13.57
CA ALA A 26 -0.15 -15.22 14.69
C ALA A 26 -1.03 -14.60 15.81
N GLN A 27 -0.88 -13.30 16.08
CA GLN A 27 -1.74 -12.58 17.04
C GLN A 27 -3.17 -12.49 16.51
N ILE A 28 -3.33 -12.16 15.22
CA ILE A 28 -4.64 -12.12 14.54
C ILE A 28 -5.33 -13.49 14.60
N ARG A 29 -4.60 -14.57 14.29
CA ARG A 29 -5.11 -15.94 14.40
C ARG A 29 -5.56 -16.27 15.82
N ARG A 30 -4.77 -15.93 16.85
CA ARG A 30 -5.16 -16.12 18.26
C ARG A 30 -6.41 -15.31 18.60
N MET A 31 -6.48 -14.07 18.13
CA MET A 31 -7.64 -13.20 18.35
C MET A 31 -8.91 -13.80 17.75
N PHE A 32 -8.87 -14.32 16.52
CA PHE A 32 -10.03 -15.02 15.95
C PHE A 32 -10.39 -16.33 16.67
N LYS A 33 -9.42 -17.06 17.24
CA LYS A 33 -9.71 -18.23 18.09
C LYS A 33 -10.47 -17.81 19.35
N MET A 34 -10.00 -16.79 20.06
CA MET A 34 -10.68 -16.25 21.24
C MET A 34 -12.08 -15.72 20.90
N LEU A 35 -12.21 -15.05 19.76
CA LEU A 35 -13.50 -14.57 19.25
C LEU A 35 -14.47 -15.73 19.02
N ARG A 36 -14.02 -16.82 18.38
CA ARG A 36 -14.81 -18.04 18.20
C ARG A 36 -15.22 -18.67 19.54
N GLU A 37 -14.27 -18.84 20.45
CA GLU A 37 -14.51 -19.40 21.80
C GLU A 37 -15.47 -18.54 22.63
N SER A 38 -15.52 -17.23 22.35
CA SER A 38 -16.46 -16.29 22.97
C SER A 38 -17.89 -16.38 22.42
N GLY A 39 -18.17 -17.29 21.48
CA GLY A 39 -19.49 -17.48 20.89
C GLY A 39 -19.73 -16.63 19.64
N LEU A 40 -18.72 -16.45 18.78
CA LEU A 40 -18.88 -15.77 17.48
C LEU A 40 -20.00 -16.42 16.66
N ASP A 41 -21.08 -15.67 16.44
CA ASP A 41 -22.15 -16.08 15.54
C ASP A 41 -21.85 -15.76 14.07
N ASP A 42 -22.63 -16.37 13.18
CA ASP A 42 -22.47 -16.23 11.73
C ASP A 42 -22.71 -14.80 11.22
N ASN A 43 -23.59 -14.01 11.84
CA ASN A 43 -23.84 -12.64 11.42
C ASN A 43 -22.63 -11.76 11.74
N ARG A 44 -22.09 -11.90 12.96
CA ARG A 44 -20.89 -11.16 13.37
C ARG A 44 -19.66 -11.59 12.57
N ARG A 45 -19.53 -12.89 12.25
CA ARG A 45 -18.49 -13.39 11.32
C ARG A 45 -18.63 -12.74 9.95
N LYS A 46 -19.83 -12.69 9.39
CA LYS A 46 -20.11 -12.05 8.08
C LYS A 46 -19.80 -10.56 8.09
N GLU A 47 -20.12 -9.84 9.16
CA GLU A 47 -19.81 -8.42 9.31
C GLU A 47 -18.29 -8.16 9.22
N ILE A 48 -17.50 -8.94 9.96
CA ILE A 48 -16.02 -8.84 9.92
C ILE A 48 -15.49 -9.17 8.52
N LEU A 49 -16.04 -10.20 7.86
CA LEU A 49 -15.65 -10.56 6.49
C LEU A 49 -15.97 -9.47 5.48
N VAL A 50 -17.14 -8.84 5.56
CA VAL A 50 -17.53 -7.72 4.69
C VAL A 50 -16.55 -6.58 4.89
N TRP A 51 -16.32 -6.18 6.15
CA TRP A 51 -15.39 -5.09 6.46
C TRP A 51 -13.98 -5.37 5.93
N LEU A 52 -13.45 -6.60 6.11
CA LEU A 52 -12.13 -6.97 5.57
C LEU A 52 -12.07 -6.94 4.04
N ARG A 53 -13.14 -7.34 3.35
CA ARG A 53 -13.23 -7.29 1.89
C ARG A 53 -13.30 -5.85 1.38
N ASP A 54 -14.01 -4.98 2.08
CA ASP A 54 -14.08 -3.56 1.75
C ASP A 54 -12.68 -2.93 1.88
N GLN A 55 -11.97 -3.22 2.96
CA GLN A 55 -10.59 -2.76 3.15
C GLN A 55 -9.63 -3.30 2.08
N SER A 56 -9.75 -4.57 1.71
CA SER A 56 -8.95 -5.16 0.62
C SER A 56 -9.24 -4.48 -0.73
N THR A 57 -10.52 -4.19 -1.01
CA THR A 57 -10.98 -3.49 -2.22
C THR A 57 -10.46 -2.06 -2.26
N GLU A 58 -10.53 -1.34 -1.14
CA GLU A 58 -10.01 0.03 -1.04
C GLU A 58 -8.49 0.06 -1.29
N MET A 59 -7.73 -0.87 -0.70
CA MET A 59 -6.29 -0.96 -0.95
C MET A 59 -5.97 -1.34 -2.40
N TYR A 60 -6.81 -2.15 -3.05
CA TYR A 60 -6.68 -2.45 -4.48
C TYR A 60 -6.89 -1.20 -5.34
N GLN A 61 -7.91 -0.38 -5.06
CA GLN A 61 -8.14 0.88 -5.78
C GLN A 61 -6.97 1.84 -5.60
N ARG A 62 -6.50 2.03 -4.36
CA ARG A 62 -5.30 2.84 -4.08
C ARG A 62 -4.08 2.31 -4.82
N MET A 63 -3.90 0.99 -4.87
CA MET A 63 -2.80 0.36 -5.61
C MET A 63 -2.87 0.69 -7.11
N GLU A 64 -4.06 0.62 -7.73
CA GLU A 64 -4.24 1.01 -9.14
C GLU A 64 -3.92 2.49 -9.37
N GLU A 65 -4.40 3.39 -8.50
CA GLU A 65 -4.12 4.82 -8.59
C GLU A 65 -2.62 5.11 -8.49
N TRP A 66 -1.94 4.51 -7.51
CA TRP A 66 -0.50 4.69 -7.34
C TRP A 66 0.31 4.03 -8.46
N SER A 67 -0.17 2.92 -9.01
CA SER A 67 0.44 2.29 -10.19
C SER A 67 0.41 3.23 -11.40
N LYS A 68 -0.74 3.84 -11.68
CA LYS A 68 -0.88 4.85 -12.75
C LYS A 68 0.09 6.02 -12.52
N ARG A 69 0.08 6.61 -11.32
CA ARG A 69 1.00 7.70 -10.95
C ARG A 69 2.48 7.32 -11.08
N TYR A 70 2.84 6.10 -10.69
CA TYR A 70 4.20 5.58 -10.83
C TYR A 70 4.60 5.48 -12.30
N MET A 71 3.73 4.94 -13.16
CA MET A 71 3.98 4.84 -14.60
C MET A 71 4.12 6.22 -15.27
N ASP A 72 3.27 7.18 -14.90
CA ASP A 72 3.34 8.56 -15.40
C ASP A 72 4.66 9.22 -14.97
N CYS A 73 5.00 9.13 -13.69
CA CYS A 73 6.25 9.70 -13.17
C CYS A 73 7.47 9.03 -13.81
N SER A 74 7.42 7.71 -14.04
CA SER A 74 8.51 6.94 -14.63
C SER A 74 8.74 7.35 -16.08
N THR A 75 7.66 7.46 -16.85
CA THR A 75 7.68 7.93 -18.24
C THR A 75 8.27 9.34 -18.31
N ARG A 76 7.77 10.25 -17.46
CA ARG A 76 8.26 11.63 -17.41
C ARG A 76 9.73 11.72 -17.00
N CYS A 77 10.17 10.89 -16.06
CA CYS A 77 11.57 10.83 -15.66
C CYS A 77 12.46 10.42 -16.82
N ARG A 78 12.07 9.37 -17.57
CA ARG A 78 12.79 8.89 -18.75
C ARG A 78 12.93 9.97 -19.82
N GLU A 79 11.85 10.68 -20.13
CA GLU A 79 11.88 11.81 -21.09
C GLU A 79 12.85 12.91 -20.65
N LEU A 80 12.83 13.28 -19.37
CA LEU A 80 13.73 14.31 -18.84
C LEU A 80 15.19 13.85 -18.84
N GLU A 81 15.44 12.56 -18.56
CA GLU A 81 16.78 11.97 -18.66
C GLU A 81 17.28 12.02 -20.09
N GLU A 82 16.47 11.61 -21.05
CA GLU A 82 16.82 11.66 -22.47
C GLU A 82 17.13 13.10 -22.92
N GLN A 83 16.28 14.07 -22.57
CA GLN A 83 16.52 15.49 -22.86
C GLN A 83 17.84 15.97 -22.25
N TYR A 84 18.11 15.62 -20.99
CA TYR A 84 19.35 15.97 -20.32
C TYR A 84 20.59 15.33 -20.99
N GLU A 85 20.49 14.07 -21.43
CA GLU A 85 21.55 13.41 -22.18
C GLU A 85 21.82 14.10 -23.52
N GLN A 86 20.77 14.45 -24.26
CA GLN A 86 20.90 15.17 -25.54
C GLN A 86 21.54 16.55 -25.35
N MET A 87 21.16 17.30 -24.30
CA MET A 87 21.73 18.61 -24.00
C MET A 87 23.23 18.57 -23.68
N LYS A 88 23.75 17.43 -23.18
CA LYS A 88 25.18 17.26 -22.86
C LYS A 88 26.05 16.86 -24.04
N SER A 89 25.47 16.27 -25.08
CA SER A 89 26.23 15.64 -26.16
C SER A 89 26.25 16.54 -27.41
N PRO A 90 27.45 16.95 -27.89
CA PRO A 90 27.59 17.77 -29.10
C PRO A 90 27.00 17.17 -30.37
N CYS A 91 26.67 15.89 -30.37
CA CYS A 91 26.10 15.18 -31.51
C CYS A 91 24.59 15.43 -31.72
N TYR A 92 23.90 16.04 -30.76
CA TYR A 92 22.47 16.35 -30.87
C TYR A 92 22.22 17.82 -31.20
N ALA A 93 21.15 18.08 -31.97
CA ALA A 93 20.75 19.44 -32.35
C ALA A 93 20.37 20.34 -31.15
N VAL A 94 20.02 19.75 -30.01
CA VAL A 94 19.64 20.46 -28.77
C VAL A 94 20.78 20.62 -27.77
N TYR A 95 22.02 20.30 -28.17
CA TYR A 95 23.21 20.49 -27.35
C TYR A 95 23.35 21.95 -26.89
N THR A 96 23.64 22.15 -25.60
CA THR A 96 23.88 23.49 -25.06
C THR A 96 25.15 23.53 -24.20
N GLN A 97 25.90 24.62 -24.34
CA GLN A 97 27.05 24.92 -23.48
C GLN A 97 26.65 25.77 -22.25
N ASP A 98 25.38 26.17 -22.15
CA ASP A 98 24.84 26.90 -21.01
C ASP A 98 24.82 26.00 -19.76
N LYS A 99 25.69 26.31 -18.81
CA LYS A 99 25.85 25.57 -17.55
C LYS A 99 24.63 25.68 -16.65
N GLU A 100 23.93 26.82 -16.65
CA GLU A 100 22.72 26.99 -15.83
C GLU A 100 21.56 26.20 -16.43
N ALA A 101 21.44 26.17 -17.76
CA ALA A 101 20.45 25.33 -18.44
C ALA A 101 20.67 23.84 -18.17
N LEU A 102 21.92 23.36 -18.23
CA LEU A 102 22.29 21.98 -17.92
C LEU A 102 22.00 21.62 -16.45
N LYS A 103 22.32 22.52 -15.53
CA LYS A 103 22.01 22.35 -14.10
C LYS A 103 20.51 22.27 -13.86
N ALA A 104 19.73 23.16 -14.45
CA ALA A 104 18.27 23.14 -14.34
C ALA A 104 17.66 21.84 -14.90
N ALA A 105 18.18 21.33 -16.03
CA ALA A 105 17.75 20.04 -16.58
C ALA A 105 18.08 18.87 -15.65
N ARG A 106 19.29 18.84 -15.07
CA ARG A 106 19.69 17.84 -14.06
C ARG A 106 18.81 17.89 -12.80
N ASP A 107 18.45 19.08 -12.34
CA ASP A 107 17.59 19.25 -11.17
C ASP A 107 16.17 18.73 -11.44
N LYS A 108 15.64 18.96 -12.66
CA LYS A 108 14.36 18.38 -13.11
C LYS A 108 14.42 16.85 -13.10
N VAL A 109 15.47 16.24 -13.65
CA VAL A 109 15.67 14.78 -13.61
C VAL A 109 15.71 14.28 -12.18
N THR A 110 16.47 14.94 -11.30
CA THR A 110 16.60 14.55 -9.89
C THR A 110 15.26 14.60 -9.16
N SER A 111 14.48 15.67 -9.39
CA SER A 111 13.12 15.80 -8.86
C SER A 111 12.19 14.71 -9.37
N ALA A 112 12.24 14.41 -10.67
CA ALA A 112 11.45 13.34 -11.27
C ALA A 112 11.78 11.95 -10.66
N LYS A 113 13.08 11.62 -10.48
CA LYS A 113 13.51 10.39 -9.80
C LYS A 113 12.95 10.25 -8.38
N ARG A 114 12.90 11.36 -7.63
CA ARG A 114 12.31 11.38 -6.28
C ARG A 114 10.82 11.06 -6.34
N ARG A 115 10.08 11.64 -7.29
CA ARG A 115 8.64 11.38 -7.49
C ARG A 115 8.35 9.95 -7.89
N VAL A 116 9.16 9.37 -8.78
CA VAL A 116 9.09 7.94 -9.15
C VAL A 116 9.27 7.07 -7.92
N SER A 117 10.31 7.34 -7.13
CA SER A 117 10.61 6.58 -5.92
C SER A 117 9.50 6.67 -4.88
N ALA A 118 8.94 7.86 -4.67
CA ALA A 118 7.81 8.07 -3.76
C ALA A 118 6.56 7.29 -4.23
N SER A 119 6.17 7.44 -5.50
CA SER A 119 4.99 6.75 -6.05
C SER A 119 5.15 5.23 -6.00
N LYS A 120 6.36 4.72 -6.26
CA LYS A 120 6.66 3.29 -6.13
C LYS A 120 6.49 2.78 -4.70
N ARG A 121 6.92 3.55 -3.70
CA ARG A 121 6.75 3.19 -2.29
C ARG A 121 5.26 3.12 -1.91
N GLU A 122 4.47 4.11 -2.33
CA GLU A 122 3.02 4.11 -2.06
C GLU A 122 2.32 2.92 -2.71
N TYR A 123 2.63 2.64 -3.98
CA TYR A 123 2.14 1.44 -4.68
C TYR A 123 2.46 0.16 -3.90
N GLN A 124 3.73 -0.01 -3.49
CA GLN A 124 4.17 -1.20 -2.74
C GLN A 124 3.52 -1.29 -1.36
N THR A 125 3.26 -0.17 -0.70
CA THR A 125 2.55 -0.14 0.59
C THR A 125 1.10 -0.60 0.41
N ALA A 126 0.38 -0.07 -0.58
CA ALA A 126 -1.00 -0.48 -0.87
C ALA A 126 -1.08 -1.96 -1.24
N GLU A 127 -0.15 -2.46 -2.07
CA GLU A 127 -0.04 -3.87 -2.44
C GLU A 127 0.17 -4.77 -1.20
N LYS A 128 1.08 -4.39 -0.30
CA LYS A 128 1.32 -5.11 0.96
C LYS A 128 0.08 -5.15 1.83
N MET A 129 -0.61 -4.02 1.99
CA MET A 129 -1.82 -3.93 2.81
C MET A 129 -2.98 -4.75 2.22
N ARG A 130 -3.19 -4.72 0.90
CA ARG A 130 -4.17 -5.59 0.24
C ARG A 130 -3.88 -7.06 0.51
N ASN A 131 -2.64 -7.50 0.27
CA ASN A 131 -2.23 -8.89 0.49
C ASN A 131 -2.38 -9.29 1.97
N ARG A 132 -2.15 -8.34 2.87
CA ARG A 132 -2.35 -8.52 4.31
C ARG A 132 -3.82 -8.74 4.64
N TYR A 133 -4.74 -7.92 4.15
CA TYR A 133 -6.18 -8.12 4.38
C TYR A 133 -6.66 -9.45 3.80
N GLN A 134 -6.19 -9.86 2.62
CA GLN A 134 -6.52 -11.17 2.07
C GLN A 134 -6.09 -12.32 3.00
N LYS A 135 -4.86 -12.28 3.54
CA LYS A 135 -4.42 -13.28 4.52
C LYS A 135 -5.26 -13.30 5.79
N ILE A 136 -5.72 -12.13 6.25
CA ILE A 136 -6.59 -12.04 7.43
C ILE A 136 -7.95 -12.68 7.15
N ILE A 137 -8.51 -12.46 5.95
CA ILE A 137 -9.74 -13.14 5.49
C ILE A 137 -9.54 -14.65 5.51
N ASP A 138 -8.44 -15.14 4.94
CA ASP A 138 -8.15 -16.59 4.88
C ASP A 138 -8.05 -17.20 6.29
N ILE A 139 -7.36 -16.52 7.23
CA ILE A 139 -7.27 -16.96 8.62
C ILE A 139 -8.66 -16.97 9.28
N LEU A 140 -9.47 -15.93 9.08
CA LEU A 140 -10.80 -15.88 9.65
C LEU A 140 -11.62 -17.06 9.17
N VAL A 141 -11.64 -17.33 7.85
CA VAL A 141 -12.31 -18.49 7.27
C VAL A 141 -11.80 -19.78 7.88
N GLU A 142 -10.49 -20.00 7.93
CA GLU A 142 -9.87 -21.23 8.47
C GLU A 142 -10.22 -21.48 9.94
N VAL A 143 -10.22 -20.45 10.79
CA VAL A 143 -10.44 -20.60 12.24
C VAL A 143 -11.92 -20.78 12.60
N THR A 144 -12.82 -20.30 11.74
CA THR A 144 -14.27 -20.27 11.98
C THR A 144 -15.05 -21.28 11.13
N THR A 145 -14.35 -22.13 10.40
CA THR A 145 -14.89 -23.34 9.77
C THR A 145 -14.55 -24.55 10.63
#